data_AF-A0A8J5GGE7-F1
#
_entry.id   AF-A0A8J5GGE7-F1
#
_cell.length_a   1.000
_cell.length_b   1.000
_cell.length_c   1.000
_cell.angle_alpha   90.00
_cell.angle_beta   90.00
_cell.angle_gamma   90.00
#
_symmetry.space_group_name_H-M   'P 1'
#
loop_
_entity.id
_entity.type
_entity.pdbx_description
1 polymer ?
#
loop_
_entity_poly.entity_id
_entity_poly.type
_entity_poly.pdbx_seq_one_letter_code
_entity_poly.pdbx_strand_id
1 'polypeptide(L)'
;MDKKKITLLSSDGETFEVDAAVAMVSKTIEHMVEFDCAGDTIPLPNVTSRILVKAANYMDIKGLLDLLCQSVADMITGKSPEEIRKTFNIKNNFTPEEEEKVRRESQWAFE
;
A
#
# COMPACT_ATOMS: atom_id res chain seq x y z
N MET A 1 25.07 0.37 10.83
CA MET A 1 24.58 -0.99 10.55
C MET A 1 23.60 -0.85 9.41
N ASP A 2 23.95 -1.36 8.23
CA ASP A 2 23.02 -1.40 7.10
C ASP A 2 21.84 -2.29 7.48
N LYS A 3 20.64 -1.71 7.49
CA LYS A 3 19.42 -2.45 7.76
C LYS A 3 19.18 -3.37 6.57
N LYS A 4 19.25 -4.68 6.79
CA LYS A 4 18.87 -5.67 5.77
C LYS A 4 17.41 -5.42 5.39
N LYS A 5 17.14 -5.18 4.12
CA LYS A 5 15.79 -5.03 3.58
C LYS A 5 15.35 -6.32 2.90
N ILE A 6 14.05 -6.62 2.94
CA ILE A 6 13.44 -7.72 2.22
C ILE A 6 12.23 -7.21 1.43
N THR A 7 11.91 -7.90 0.34
CA THR A 7 10.78 -7.57 -0.52
C THR A 7 9.66 -8.58 -0.28
N LEU A 8 8.45 -8.11 0.02
CA LEU A 8 7.25 -8.95 0.05
C LEU A 8 6.48 -8.78 -1.25
N LEU A 9 6.23 -9.86 -1.99
CA LEU A 9 5.42 -9.84 -3.21
C LEU A 9 4.02 -10.37 -2.91
N SER A 10 3.01 -9.51 -2.97
CA SER A 10 1.61 -9.89 -2.75
C SER A 10 1.04 -10.67 -3.94
N SER A 11 -0.09 -11.33 -3.73
CA SER A 11 -0.77 -12.15 -4.73
C SER A 11 -1.30 -11.36 -5.94
N ASP A 12 -1.53 -10.06 -5.75
CA ASP A 12 -1.95 -9.11 -6.79
C ASP A 12 -0.75 -8.45 -7.52
N GLY A 13 0.48 -8.91 -7.25
CA GLY A 13 1.68 -8.50 -7.98
C GLY A 13 2.35 -7.24 -7.44
N GLU A 14 1.90 -6.69 -6.31
CA GLU A 14 2.55 -5.54 -5.67
C GLU A 14 3.73 -5.98 -4.80
N THR A 15 4.80 -5.20 -4.82
CA THR A 15 6.02 -5.46 -4.05
C THR A 15 6.21 -4.41 -2.96
N PHE A 16 6.52 -4.87 -1.74
CA PHE A 16 6.76 -4.02 -0.58
C PHE A 16 8.16 -4.25 -0.03
N GLU A 17 9.03 -3.25 -0.13
CA GLU A 17 10.37 -3.30 0.45
C GLU A 17 10.32 -2.87 1.92
N VAL A 18 10.69 -3.77 2.83
CA VAL A 18 10.55 -3.57 4.28
C VAL A 18 11.84 -3.95 5.00
N ASP A 19 12.10 -3.32 6.14
CA ASP A 19 13.21 -3.72 7.00
C ASP A 19 13.02 -5.18 7.46
N ALA A 20 14.06 -6.01 7.38
CA ALA A 20 14.00 -7.42 7.79
C ALA A 20 13.48 -7.58 9.23
N ALA A 21 13.88 -6.69 10.14
CA ALA A 21 13.40 -6.66 11.52
C ALA A 21 11.89 -6.47 11.63
N VAL A 22 11.27 -5.72 10.70
CA VAL A 22 9.82 -5.51 10.66
C VAL A 22 9.12 -6.77 10.16
N ALA A 23 9.70 -7.45 9.18
CA ALA A 23 9.12 -8.66 8.62
C ALA A 23 9.23 -9.89 9.55
N MET A 24 10.31 -9.97 10.33
CA MET A 24 10.52 -11.03 11.34
C MET A 24 9.48 -11.03 12.46
N VAL A 25 8.64 -10.00 12.58
CA VAL A 25 7.48 -10.02 13.50
C VAL A 25 6.53 -11.18 13.15
N SER A 26 6.48 -11.60 11.88
CA SER A 26 5.81 -12.84 11.47
C SER A 26 6.77 -14.02 11.58
N LYS A 27 6.49 -14.95 12.51
CA LYS A 27 7.26 -16.20 12.64
C LYS A 27 7.32 -17.02 11.35
N THR A 28 6.28 -16.93 10.51
CA THR A 28 6.27 -17.58 9.19
C THR A 28 7.31 -16.96 8.26
N ILE A 29 7.41 -15.63 8.26
CA ILE A 29 8.40 -14.90 7.45
C ILE A 29 9.81 -15.09 8.03
N GLU A 30 9.96 -15.09 9.35
CA GLU A 30 11.21 -15.41 10.05
C GLU A 30 11.77 -16.76 9.58
N HIS A 31 10.96 -17.82 9.65
CA HIS A 31 11.37 -19.12 9.14
C HIS A 31 11.70 -19.08 7.63
N MET A 32 10.89 -18.40 6.81
CA MET A 32 11.16 -18.28 5.37
C MET A 32 12.49 -17.57 5.05
N VAL A 33 12.89 -16.60 5.87
CA VAL A 33 14.19 -15.90 5.74
C VAL A 33 15.35 -16.77 6.22
N GLU A 34 15.16 -17.55 7.29
CA GLU A 34 16.19 -18.44 7.84
C GLU A 34 16.50 -19.64 6.94
N PHE A 35 15.54 -20.10 6.15
CA PHE A 35 15.73 -21.22 5.23
C PHE A 35 16.36 -20.84 3.88
N ASP A 36 16.76 -19.58 3.65
CA ASP A 36 17.43 -19.06 2.43
C ASP A 36 16.73 -19.45 1.10
N CYS A 37 15.42 -19.71 1.14
CA CYS A 37 14.75 -20.46 0.08
C CYS A 37 14.31 -19.63 -1.14
N ALA A 38 14.51 -18.30 -1.17
CA ALA A 38 14.00 -17.49 -2.29
C ALA A 38 14.65 -16.09 -2.47
N GLY A 39 15.95 -15.90 -2.20
CA GLY A 39 16.57 -14.58 -2.35
C GLY A 39 15.85 -13.48 -1.54
N ASP A 40 16.11 -12.20 -1.83
CA ASP A 40 15.56 -11.09 -1.04
C ASP A 40 14.05 -10.88 -1.21
N THR A 41 13.33 -11.74 -1.96
CA THR A 41 11.90 -11.60 -2.26
C THR A 41 11.06 -12.78 -1.75
N ILE A 42 10.07 -12.49 -0.91
CA ILE A 42 9.17 -13.48 -0.32
C ILE A 42 7.80 -13.38 -1.01
N PRO A 43 7.41 -14.37 -1.84
CA PRO A 43 6.10 -14.40 -2.46
C PRO A 43 5.01 -14.80 -1.44
N LEU A 44 3.94 -14.02 -1.41
CA LEU A 44 2.75 -14.23 -0.60
C LEU A 44 1.54 -14.48 -1.52
N PRO A 45 1.44 -15.67 -2.14
CA PRO A 45 0.46 -15.95 -3.21
C PRO A 45 -1.00 -15.92 -2.76
N ASN A 46 -1.26 -15.88 -1.45
CA ASN A 46 -2.61 -15.84 -0.87
C ASN A 46 -2.88 -14.53 -0.10
N VAL A 47 -1.97 -13.55 -0.17
CA VAL A 47 -2.11 -12.29 0.56
C VAL A 47 -2.13 -11.15 -0.45
N THR A 48 -3.28 -10.48 -0.57
CA THR A 48 -3.41 -9.26 -1.37
C THR A 48 -2.81 -8.07 -0.64
N SER A 49 -2.41 -7.02 -1.35
CA SER A 49 -1.85 -5.82 -0.74
C SER A 49 -2.80 -5.17 0.27
N ARG A 50 -4.10 -5.21 0.01
CA ARG A 50 -5.15 -4.74 0.95
C ARG A 50 -5.11 -5.47 2.29
N ILE A 51 -4.77 -6.76 2.30
CA ILE A 51 -4.66 -7.54 3.54
C ILE A 51 -3.38 -7.16 4.27
N LEU A 52 -2.28 -6.89 3.57
CA LEU A 52 -1.03 -6.41 4.17
C LEU A 52 -1.24 -5.07 4.90
N VAL A 53 -1.98 -4.12 4.32
CA VAL A 53 -2.34 -2.84 4.97
C VAL A 53 -3.10 -3.07 6.27
N LYS A 54 -4.10 -3.94 6.24
CA LYS A 54 -4.90 -4.27 7.42
C LYS A 54 -4.07 -4.98 8.49
N ALA A 55 -3.21 -5.90 8.11
CA ALA A 55 -2.33 -6.62 9.01
C ALA A 55 -1.31 -5.67 9.67
N ALA A 56 -0.69 -4.78 8.89
CA ALA A 56 0.24 -3.76 9.38
C ALA A 56 -0.41 -2.85 10.43
N ASN A 57 -1.62 -2.36 10.13
CA ASN A 57 -2.40 -1.56 11.08
C ASN A 57 -2.80 -2.35 12.33
N TYR A 58 -3.24 -3.60 12.16
CA TYR A 58 -3.64 -4.45 13.28
C TYR A 58 -2.47 -4.79 14.22
N MET A 59 -1.28 -5.01 13.66
CA MET A 59 -0.06 -5.34 14.39
C MET A 59 0.69 -4.11 14.93
N ASP A 60 0.14 -2.89 14.75
CA ASP A 60 0.74 -1.59 15.08
C ASP A 60 2.18 -1.42 14.55
N ILE A 61 2.43 -1.97 13.36
CA ILE A 61 3.74 -1.89 12.71
C ILE A 61 3.80 -0.57 11.95
N LYS A 62 4.13 0.51 12.67
CA LYS A 62 4.17 1.88 12.12
C LYS A 62 4.96 1.98 10.81
N GLY A 63 6.17 1.42 10.75
CA GLY A 63 7.01 1.51 9.54
C GLY A 63 6.39 0.84 8.32
N LEU A 64 5.69 -0.29 8.50
CA LEU A 64 4.98 -0.97 7.41
C LEU A 64 3.71 -0.21 7.04
N LEU A 65 2.97 0.29 8.02
CA LEU A 65 1.79 1.09 7.79
C LEU A 65 2.12 2.39 7.04
N ASP A 66 3.20 3.08 7.40
CA ASP A 66 3.63 4.32 6.75
C ASP A 66 4.02 4.08 5.28
N LEU A 67 4.79 3.03 5.01
CA LEU A 67 5.14 2.63 3.63
C LEU A 67 3.89 2.29 2.81
N LEU A 68 2.94 1.57 3.40
CA LEU A 68 1.69 1.21 2.73
C LEU A 68 0.77 2.41 2.50
N CYS A 69 0.71 3.35 3.45
CA CYS A 69 0.01 4.61 3.28
C CYS A 69 0.65 5.46 2.19
N GLN A 70 1.98 5.46 2.09
CA GLN A 70 2.71 6.14 1.02
C GLN A 70 2.40 5.53 -0.35
N SER A 71 2.42 4.19 -0.49
CA SER A 71 2.02 3.54 -1.75
C SER A 71 0.58 3.90 -2.17
N VAL A 72 -0.36 3.99 -1.22
CA VAL A 72 -1.72 4.44 -1.51
C VAL A 72 -1.75 5.91 -1.94
N ALA A 73 -0.95 6.78 -1.32
CA ALA A 73 -0.82 8.18 -1.70
C ALA A 73 -0.21 8.33 -3.10
N ASP A 74 0.81 7.54 -3.45
CA ASP A 74 1.45 7.52 -4.77
C ASP A 74 0.46 7.07 -5.86
N MET A 75 -0.44 6.13 -5.54
CA MET A 75 -1.50 5.73 -6.46
C MET A 75 -2.54 6.83 -6.74
N ILE A 76 -2.66 7.83 -5.87
CA ILE A 76 -3.60 8.96 -5.98
C ILE A 76 -2.93 10.17 -6.62
N THR A 77 -1.64 10.36 -6.37
CA THR A 77 -0.87 11.52 -6.81
C THR A 77 -0.87 11.63 -8.34
N GLY A 78 -1.24 12.81 -8.85
CA GLY A 78 -1.27 13.09 -10.30
C GLY A 78 -2.46 12.50 -11.06
N LYS A 79 -3.39 11.79 -10.40
CA LYS A 79 -4.62 11.28 -11.04
C LYS A 79 -5.80 12.24 -10.87
N SER A 80 -6.68 12.26 -11.87
CA SER A 80 -7.96 12.98 -11.75
C SER A 80 -8.90 12.31 -10.75
N PRO A 81 -9.86 13.05 -10.17
CA PRO A 81 -10.89 12.48 -9.29
C PRO A 81 -11.66 11.30 -9.92
N GLU A 82 -11.87 11.33 -11.24
CA GLU A 82 -12.54 10.28 -12.00
C GLU A 82 -11.70 8.98 -12.06
N GLU A 83 -10.41 9.10 -12.34
CA GLU A 83 -9.47 7.98 -12.37
C GLU A 83 -9.27 7.37 -10.97
N ILE A 84 -9.20 8.20 -9.94
CA ILE A 84 -9.14 7.75 -8.53
C ILE A 84 -10.40 6.95 -8.21
N ARG A 85 -11.59 7.48 -8.53
CA ARG A 85 -12.86 6.78 -8.28
C ARG A 85 -12.92 5.44 -8.99
N LYS A 86 -12.45 5.37 -10.24
CA LYS A 86 -12.38 4.10 -10.98
C LYS A 86 -11.38 3.11 -10.38
N THR A 87 -10.19 3.58 -10.02
CA THR A 87 -9.11 2.76 -9.44
C THR A 87 -9.53 2.16 -8.10
N PHE A 88 -10.13 2.96 -7.24
CA PHE A 88 -10.54 2.54 -5.88
C PHE A 88 -11.99 2.04 -5.82
N ASN A 89 -12.67 1.92 -6.97
CA ASN A 89 -14.06 1.49 -7.08
C ASN A 89 -15.01 2.28 -6.15
N ILE A 90 -14.81 3.60 -6.12
CA ILE A 90 -15.58 4.55 -5.30
C ILE A 90 -16.77 5.05 -6.13
N LYS A 91 -17.98 4.87 -5.59
CA LYS A 91 -19.20 5.40 -6.23
C LYS A 91 -19.27 6.91 -6.03
N ASN A 92 -19.39 7.67 -7.12
CA ASN A 92 -19.70 9.10 -7.04
C ASN A 92 -21.12 9.28 -6.48
N ASN A 93 -21.23 9.98 -5.36
CA ASN A 93 -22.49 10.32 -4.71
C ASN A 93 -22.85 11.81 -4.86
N PHE A 94 -22.04 12.59 -5.57
CA PHE A 94 -22.33 13.99 -5.87
C PHE A 94 -23.32 14.12 -7.02
N THR A 95 -24.22 15.10 -6.92
CA THR A 95 -24.96 15.60 -8.07
C THR A 95 -24.04 16.43 -8.98
N PRO A 96 -24.38 16.62 -10.27
CA PRO A 96 -23.56 17.42 -11.19
C PRO A 96 -23.27 18.84 -10.68
N GLU A 97 -24.23 19.47 -10.00
CA GLU A 97 -24.10 20.82 -9.44
C GLU A 97 -23.13 20.86 -8.25
N GLU A 98 -23.19 19.86 -7.36
CA GLU A 98 -22.27 19.76 -6.22
C GLU A 98 -20.84 19.46 -6.67
N GLU A 99 -20.67 18.60 -7.68
CA GLU A 99 -19.37 18.28 -8.25
C GLU A 99 -18.71 19.51 -8.89
N GLU A 100 -19.47 20.32 -9.63
CA GLU A 100 -18.95 21.55 -10.22
C GLU A 100 -18.58 22.59 -9.15
N LYS A 101 -19.34 22.66 -8.05
CA LYS A 101 -19.03 23.53 -6.91
C LYS A 101 -17.75 23.08 -6.21
N VAL A 102 -17.62 21.79 -5.89
CA VAL A 102 -16.40 21.22 -5.27
C VAL A 102 -15.20 21.41 -6.20
N ARG A 103 -15.36 21.27 -7.51
CA ARG A 103 -14.29 21.49 -8.49
C ARG A 103 -13.86 22.95 -8.54
N ARG A 104 -14.80 23.90 -8.50
CA ARG A 104 -14.49 25.34 -8.41
C ARG A 104 -13.78 25.69 -7.09
N GLU A 105 -14.26 25.17 -5.96
CA GLU A 105 -13.67 25.42 -4.65
C GLU A 105 -12.29 24.76 -4.48
N SER A 106 -12.04 23.65 -5.17
CA SER A 106 -10.79 22.88 -5.08
C SER A 106 -9.82 23.16 -6.23
N GLN A 107 -10.02 24.24 -7.00
CA GLN A 107 -9.11 24.61 -8.10
C GLN A 107 -7.67 24.80 -7.64
N TRP A 108 -7.46 25.29 -6.41
CA TRP A 108 -6.14 25.45 -5.79
C TRP A 108 -5.33 24.14 -5.67
N ALA A 109 -5.98 22.98 -5.69
CA ALA A 109 -5.31 21.69 -5.60
C ALA A 109 -4.75 21.21 -6.95
N PHE A 110 -5.02 21.95 -8.03
CA PHE A 110 -4.63 21.62 -9.40
C PHE A 110 -3.76 22.72 -10.07
N GLU A 111 -3.34 23.74 -9.30
CA GLU A 111 -2.33 24.74 -9.68
C GLU A 111 -0.93 24.31 -9.23
#